data_AF-A0A8K1CI03-F1
#
_entry.id   AF-A0A8K1CI03-F1
#
_cell.length_a   1.000
_cell.length_b   1.000
_cell.length_c   1.000
_cell.angle_alpha   90.00
_cell.angle_beta   90.00
_cell.angle_gamma   90.00
#
_symmetry.space_group_name_H-M   'P 1'
#
loop_
_entity.id
_entity.type
_entity.pdbx_description
1 polymer ?
#
loop_
_entity_poly.entity_id
_entity_poly.type
_entity_poly.pdbx_seq_one_letter_code
_entity_poly.pdbx_strand_id
1 'polypeptide(L)'
;MSTASGSTTASSTSSRPKMVGTLLPQDSLRGLRDHRSKALAAMVPAPLILLPRSSSSSSSTTPPNPKLLAAAGLDLFRKGLAFDGLQPTHQEARHPAVKPNLLSIPEDDAMQTDPGTDCQLIVVIGGPLNSRGEPGIWVSNRIAMTIQLYWQITLSFDEDSAAPSTTCYVVPTASESSDEGIGETEAIRNALVGTGISPHHIIMDCTSTNVIDNAVQLVPILLQRHIKTIHIVTSEFHVPRVRLCYDTVLAAISDLSSLDIVYHSAPDGLTATARAERAATEQALMDKAQAELERTVQRLATDQHYTAARRSFVMREAHKQKQRPSTYNSGV
;
A
#
# COMPACT_ATOMS: atom_id res chain seq x y z
N MET A 1 -64.40 -39.72 -16.21
CA MET A 1 -64.04 -39.62 -14.78
C MET A 1 -62.53 -39.79 -14.68
N SER A 2 -61.88 -39.06 -13.77
CA SER A 2 -60.41 -38.92 -13.58
C SER A 2 -59.71 -37.98 -14.56
N THR A 3 -58.80 -37.09 -14.19
CA THR A 3 -58.33 -36.56 -12.88
C THR A 3 -57.61 -35.23 -13.20
N ALA A 4 -57.82 -34.21 -12.38
CA ALA A 4 -57.23 -32.88 -12.53
C ALA A 4 -55.74 -32.85 -12.12
N SER A 5 -54.92 -32.10 -12.84
CA SER A 5 -53.53 -31.76 -12.51
C SER A 5 -53.47 -30.26 -12.26
N GLY A 6 -53.42 -29.86 -10.99
CA GLY A 6 -53.25 -28.46 -10.57
C GLY A 6 -51.77 -28.10 -10.48
N SER A 7 -51.31 -27.17 -11.32
CA SER A 7 -50.00 -26.54 -11.18
C SER A 7 -50.12 -25.29 -10.30
N THR A 8 -49.37 -25.24 -9.20
CA THR A 8 -49.25 -24.07 -8.33
C THR A 8 -47.92 -23.38 -8.62
N THR A 9 -47.98 -22.20 -9.23
CA THR A 9 -46.84 -21.30 -9.41
C THR A 9 -46.79 -20.31 -8.26
N ALA A 10 -45.82 -20.45 -7.37
CA ALA A 10 -45.55 -19.49 -6.30
C ALA A 10 -44.66 -18.36 -6.83
N SER A 11 -45.22 -17.15 -6.89
CA SER A 11 -44.50 -15.90 -7.17
C SER A 11 -43.95 -15.35 -5.85
N SER A 12 -42.63 -15.37 -5.67
CA SER A 12 -41.95 -14.72 -4.55
C SER A 12 -41.42 -13.35 -5.00
N THR A 13 -42.10 -12.30 -4.56
CA THR A 13 -41.64 -10.91 -4.71
C THR A 13 -40.60 -10.59 -3.66
N SER A 14 -39.31 -10.57 -4.02
CA SER A 14 -38.23 -10.14 -3.13
C SER A 14 -38.12 -8.60 -3.14
N SER A 15 -38.60 -8.00 -2.06
CA SER A 15 -38.44 -6.58 -1.76
C SER A 15 -36.99 -6.31 -1.32
N ARG A 16 -36.17 -5.74 -2.22
CA ARG A 16 -34.83 -5.24 -1.87
C ARG A 16 -34.93 -3.92 -1.08
N PRO A 17 -34.18 -3.75 0.02
CA PRO A 17 -34.08 -2.47 0.69
C PRO A 17 -33.27 -1.47 -0.15
N LYS A 18 -33.87 -0.30 -0.43
CA LYS A 18 -33.19 0.86 -1.02
C LYS A 18 -32.31 1.50 0.05
N MET A 19 -30.98 1.43 -0.08
CA MET A 19 -30.09 2.35 0.63
C MET A 19 -30.15 3.73 -0.01
N VAL A 20 -30.64 4.71 0.75
CA VAL A 20 -30.56 6.13 0.42
C VAL A 20 -29.22 6.63 0.95
N GLY A 21 -28.22 6.70 0.07
CA GLY A 21 -26.95 7.36 0.38
C GLY A 21 -27.13 8.88 0.35
N THR A 22 -26.69 9.56 1.41
CA THR A 22 -26.53 11.01 1.43
C THR A 22 -25.39 11.41 0.49
N LEU A 23 -25.75 12.04 -0.63
CA LEU A 23 -24.82 12.69 -1.55
C LEU A 23 -24.09 13.82 -0.83
N LEU A 24 -22.78 13.67 -0.61
CA LEU A 24 -21.89 14.79 -0.33
C LEU A 24 -21.72 15.62 -1.61
N PRO A 25 -21.76 16.97 -1.54
CA PRO A 25 -21.65 17.81 -2.72
C PRO A 25 -20.26 17.69 -3.36
N GLN A 26 -20.23 17.29 -4.63
CA GLN A 26 -19.04 17.17 -5.48
C GLN A 26 -18.55 18.52 -6.06
N ASP A 27 -18.85 19.63 -5.40
CA ASP A 27 -18.49 20.97 -5.90
C ASP A 27 -17.32 21.56 -5.13
N SER A 28 -16.12 21.05 -5.40
CA SER A 28 -14.88 21.81 -5.26
C SER A 28 -13.82 21.14 -6.12
N LEU A 29 -13.20 21.91 -7.02
CA LEU A 29 -12.19 21.53 -8.03
C LEU A 29 -12.72 21.31 -9.46
N ARG A 30 -13.48 22.28 -9.99
CA ARG A 30 -13.46 22.58 -11.43
C ARG A 30 -12.63 23.85 -11.69
N GLY A 31 -11.33 23.65 -11.88
CA GLY A 31 -10.41 24.65 -12.41
C GLY A 31 -10.36 24.59 -13.93
N LEU A 32 -11.02 25.56 -14.55
CA LEU A 32 -10.98 25.96 -15.95
C LEU A 32 -9.57 25.91 -16.58
N ARG A 33 -9.42 25.31 -17.77
CA ARG A 33 -8.80 25.97 -18.94
C ARG A 33 -8.83 25.09 -20.20
N ASP A 34 -9.65 25.54 -21.15
CA ASP A 34 -9.46 25.33 -22.58
C ASP A 34 -8.19 26.04 -23.05
N HIS A 35 -7.39 25.39 -23.91
CA HIS A 35 -6.81 26.06 -25.08
C HIS A 35 -6.59 25.07 -26.22
N ARG A 36 -7.16 25.47 -27.36
CA ARG A 36 -7.15 24.85 -28.67
C ARG A 36 -5.81 25.04 -29.39
N SER A 37 -5.35 23.97 -30.04
CA SER A 37 -4.77 23.88 -31.39
C SER A 37 -3.40 24.52 -31.70
N LYS A 38 -2.43 23.72 -32.18
CA LYS A 38 -2.17 23.45 -33.63
C LYS A 38 -0.86 22.68 -33.86
N ALA A 39 -0.90 21.86 -34.91
CA ALA A 39 0.13 21.03 -35.52
C ALA A 39 1.33 21.81 -36.09
N LEU A 40 2.50 21.15 -36.23
CA LEU A 40 3.03 20.63 -37.50
C LEU A 40 4.44 20.05 -37.35
N ALA A 41 4.78 19.21 -38.33
CA ALA A 41 5.92 18.31 -38.38
C ALA A 41 7.19 18.93 -39.02
N ALA A 42 8.27 18.17 -38.88
CA ALA A 42 9.31 17.89 -39.88
C ALA A 42 10.69 18.61 -39.82
N MET A 43 11.71 17.73 -39.81
CA MET A 43 13.04 17.81 -40.46
C MET A 43 14.19 18.64 -39.84
N VAL A 44 15.31 17.94 -39.65
CA VAL A 44 16.66 18.35 -39.24
C VAL A 44 17.63 17.33 -39.90
N PRO A 45 18.94 17.59 -40.16
CA PRO A 45 19.66 18.84 -40.45
C PRO A 45 20.68 18.74 -41.64
N ALA A 46 21.24 19.88 -42.04
CA ALA A 46 22.67 20.02 -42.39
C ALA A 46 23.14 21.49 -42.23
N PRO A 47 24.47 21.77 -42.08
CA PRO A 47 24.99 22.81 -41.17
C PRO A 47 25.57 24.07 -41.86
N LEU A 48 25.83 25.14 -41.09
CA LEU A 48 27.06 25.97 -41.13
C LEU A 48 27.07 27.14 -40.11
N ILE A 49 28.11 27.10 -39.26
CA ILE A 49 28.92 28.11 -38.56
C ILE A 49 28.62 29.62 -38.77
N LEU A 50 28.41 30.37 -37.66
CA LEU A 50 29.12 31.63 -37.31
C LEU A 50 28.66 32.22 -35.94
N LEU A 51 29.65 32.69 -35.15
CA LEU A 51 29.58 33.34 -33.82
C LEU A 51 29.16 34.84 -33.88
N PRO A 52 29.33 35.67 -32.82
CA PRO A 52 28.41 35.89 -31.70
C PRO A 52 27.92 37.35 -31.65
N ARG A 53 26.77 37.63 -31.00
CA ARG A 53 26.44 39.01 -30.60
C ARG A 53 25.67 39.08 -29.28
N SER A 54 26.15 40.01 -28.46
CA SER A 54 25.76 40.34 -27.09
C SER A 54 24.52 41.24 -27.00
N SER A 55 24.00 41.31 -25.77
CA SER A 55 23.11 42.33 -25.17
C SER A 55 21.64 42.38 -25.62
N SER A 56 20.72 42.07 -24.71
CA SER A 56 20.04 43.10 -23.91
C SER A 56 18.92 42.48 -23.05
N SER A 57 18.83 43.02 -21.85
CA SER A 57 17.86 42.74 -20.79
C SER A 57 16.42 43.07 -21.19
N SER A 58 15.52 42.10 -21.06
CA SER A 58 14.08 42.35 -20.98
C SER A 58 13.49 41.53 -19.83
N SER A 59 13.07 42.22 -18.78
CA SER A 59 12.31 41.70 -17.64
C SER A 59 10.97 41.14 -18.11
N SER A 60 10.86 39.82 -18.22
CA SER A 60 9.59 39.12 -18.35
C SER A 60 9.13 38.66 -16.97
N THR A 61 8.05 39.26 -16.49
CA THR A 61 7.26 38.78 -15.35
C THR A 61 6.64 37.44 -15.70
N THR A 62 7.33 36.36 -15.35
CA THR A 62 6.80 35.01 -15.33
C THR A 62 5.78 34.86 -14.20
N PRO A 63 4.64 34.18 -14.44
CA PRO A 63 3.70 33.86 -13.37
C PRO A 63 4.37 32.91 -12.36
N PRO A 64 4.14 33.09 -11.05
CA PRO A 64 4.83 32.33 -10.02
C PRO A 64 4.52 30.83 -10.16
N ASN A 65 5.60 30.04 -10.20
CA ASN A 65 5.55 28.58 -10.26
C ASN A 65 4.89 28.06 -8.97
N PRO A 66 3.77 27.30 -9.02
CA PRO A 66 3.05 26.86 -7.82
C PRO A 66 3.90 25.99 -6.89
N LYS A 67 4.96 25.36 -7.42
CA LYS A 67 5.94 24.59 -6.64
C LYS A 67 6.81 25.47 -5.70
N LEU A 68 7.06 26.73 -6.07
CA LEU A 68 7.79 27.70 -5.22
C LEU A 68 6.93 28.23 -4.07
N LEU A 69 5.61 28.34 -4.26
CA LEU A 69 4.66 28.73 -3.21
C LEU A 69 4.51 27.65 -2.13
N ALA A 70 4.47 26.37 -2.53
CA ALA A 70 4.42 25.26 -1.57
C ALA A 70 5.70 25.15 -0.73
N ALA A 71 6.88 25.37 -1.34
CA ALA A 71 8.16 25.38 -0.63
C ALA A 71 8.28 26.56 0.36
N ALA A 72 7.80 27.76 -0.03
CA ALA A 72 7.78 28.92 0.87
C ALA A 72 6.79 28.75 2.04
N GLY A 73 5.64 28.10 1.82
CA GLY A 73 4.66 27.82 2.87
C GLY A 73 5.17 26.85 3.93
N LEU A 74 5.96 25.84 3.54
CA LEU A 74 6.51 24.83 4.45
C LEU A 74 7.67 25.38 5.29
N ASP A 75 8.46 26.31 4.73
CA ASP A 75 9.54 26.99 5.45
C ASP A 75 9.02 28.05 6.44
N LEU A 76 7.89 28.71 6.13
CA LEU A 76 7.17 29.61 7.06
C LEU A 76 6.56 28.85 8.25
N PHE A 77 6.14 27.60 8.06
CA PHE A 77 5.63 26.75 9.14
C PHE A 77 6.76 26.25 10.06
N ARG A 78 7.93 25.92 9.48
CA ARG A 78 9.11 25.48 10.24
C ARG A 78 9.82 26.60 10.98
N LYS A 79 9.82 27.82 10.44
CA LYS A 79 10.47 28.98 11.09
C LYS A 79 9.65 29.63 12.19
N GLY A 80 8.46 29.10 12.49
CA GLY A 80 7.59 29.64 13.52
C GLY A 80 7.21 31.07 13.18
N LEU A 81 6.10 31.25 12.46
CA LEU A 81 5.42 32.54 12.37
C LEU A 81 5.04 32.99 13.79
N ALA A 82 5.97 33.65 14.46
CA ALA A 82 5.68 34.54 15.57
C ALA A 82 4.92 35.71 14.97
N PHE A 83 3.59 35.69 15.10
CA PHE A 83 2.78 36.87 14.89
C PHE A 83 3.10 37.85 16.01
N ASP A 84 4.11 38.68 15.79
CA ASP A 84 4.48 39.77 16.66
C ASP A 84 3.40 40.86 16.55
N GLY A 85 2.47 40.89 17.51
CA GLY A 85 1.43 41.93 17.57
C GLY A 85 0.05 41.51 18.08
N LEU A 86 -0.21 40.22 18.30
CA LEU A 86 -1.41 39.78 19.02
C LEU A 86 -0.97 39.19 20.36
N GLN A 87 -1.02 40.00 21.42
CA GLN A 87 -0.97 39.42 22.76
C GLN A 87 -2.12 38.42 22.87
N PRO A 88 -1.86 37.15 23.23
CA PRO A 88 -2.92 36.21 23.49
C PRO A 88 -3.72 36.76 24.67
N THR A 89 -4.89 37.33 24.40
CA THR A 89 -5.88 37.59 25.43
C THR A 89 -6.15 36.27 26.11
N HIS A 90 -5.85 36.20 27.40
CA HIS A 90 -6.06 35.04 28.25
C HIS A 90 -7.56 34.73 28.27
N GLN A 91 -8.02 33.96 27.29
CA GLN A 91 -9.39 33.52 27.20
C GLN A 91 -9.51 32.37 28.20
N GLU A 92 -10.14 32.64 29.36
CA GLU A 92 -10.56 31.58 30.27
C GLU A 92 -11.32 30.53 29.47
N ALA A 93 -10.97 29.26 29.68
CA ALA A 93 -11.58 28.13 29.00
C ALA A 93 -13.09 28.10 29.29
N ARG A 94 -13.90 28.69 28.40
CA ARG A 94 -15.37 28.67 28.45
C ARG A 94 -15.94 27.35 27.91
N HIS A 95 -15.35 26.23 28.29
CA HIS A 95 -16.04 24.95 28.15
C HIS A 95 -16.40 24.49 29.56
N PRO A 96 -17.70 24.46 29.92
CA PRO A 96 -18.11 23.82 31.17
C PRO A 96 -17.51 22.42 31.16
N ALA A 97 -16.79 22.08 32.21
CA ALA A 97 -16.07 20.83 32.34
C ALA A 97 -16.99 19.66 31.98
N VAL A 98 -16.90 19.21 30.72
CA VAL A 98 -17.38 17.92 30.32
C VAL A 98 -16.42 16.98 31.02
N LYS A 99 -16.89 16.39 32.13
CA LYS A 99 -16.16 15.31 32.80
C LYS A 99 -15.70 14.36 31.70
N PRO A 100 -14.40 14.08 31.59
CA PRO A 100 -13.95 13.05 30.67
C PRO A 100 -14.55 11.74 31.16
N ASN A 101 -15.70 11.35 30.62
CA ASN A 101 -16.22 9.99 30.67
C ASN A 101 -15.38 9.13 29.70
N LEU A 102 -14.06 9.27 29.77
CA LEU A 102 -13.13 8.25 29.31
C LEU A 102 -13.19 7.19 30.41
N LEU A 103 -14.21 6.33 30.35
CA LEU A 103 -14.03 4.99 30.85
C LEU A 103 -12.74 4.51 30.20
N SER A 104 -11.72 4.29 31.03
CA SER A 104 -10.45 3.72 30.63
C SER A 104 -10.74 2.60 29.66
N ILE A 105 -10.33 2.76 28.40
CA ILE A 105 -10.32 1.68 27.43
C ILE A 105 -9.56 0.56 28.16
N PRO A 106 -10.18 -0.61 28.43
CA PRO A 106 -9.49 -1.68 29.11
C PRO A 106 -8.24 -2.03 28.30
N GLU A 107 -7.07 -1.63 28.79
CA GLU A 107 -5.78 -1.88 28.13
C GLU A 107 -5.44 -3.38 28.10
N ASP A 108 -6.22 -4.21 28.81
CA ASP A 108 -6.04 -5.65 28.92
C ASP A 108 -6.88 -6.48 27.94
N ASP A 109 -7.84 -5.88 27.20
CA ASP A 109 -8.42 -6.52 26.02
C ASP A 109 -7.53 -6.24 24.80
N ALA A 110 -6.29 -6.73 24.88
CA ALA A 110 -5.56 -7.07 23.66
C ALA A 110 -6.52 -7.97 22.87
N MET A 111 -7.07 -7.46 21.76
CA MET A 111 -7.95 -8.20 20.87
C MET A 111 -7.35 -9.59 20.72
N GLN A 112 -7.93 -10.57 21.40
CA GLN A 112 -7.55 -11.96 21.23
C GLN A 112 -7.97 -12.24 19.80
N THR A 113 -7.01 -12.13 18.89
CA THR A 113 -7.17 -12.63 17.53
C THR A 113 -7.51 -14.08 17.71
N ASP A 114 -8.77 -14.43 17.39
CA ASP A 114 -9.23 -15.80 17.48
C ASP A 114 -8.20 -16.66 16.75
N PRO A 115 -7.56 -17.63 17.43
CA PRO A 115 -6.43 -18.39 16.89
C PRO A 115 -6.81 -19.28 15.68
N GLY A 116 -8.04 -19.14 15.15
CA GLY A 116 -8.58 -19.91 14.04
C GLY A 116 -8.87 -19.12 12.76
N THR A 117 -8.72 -17.78 12.71
CA THR A 117 -8.97 -17.05 11.45
C THR A 117 -7.75 -17.12 10.54
N ASP A 118 -7.84 -17.86 9.44
CA ASP A 118 -6.77 -17.89 8.44
C ASP A 118 -6.62 -16.50 7.83
N CYS A 119 -5.41 -15.94 7.90
CA CYS A 119 -5.11 -14.63 7.36
C CYS A 119 -4.24 -14.76 6.11
N GLN A 120 -4.68 -14.13 5.02
CA GLN A 120 -3.99 -14.12 3.73
C GLN A 120 -3.67 -12.69 3.30
N LEU A 121 -2.64 -12.54 2.47
CA LEU A 121 -2.16 -11.24 1.98
C LEU A 121 -2.06 -11.23 0.47
N ILE A 122 -2.61 -10.23 -0.19
CA ILE A 122 -2.41 -9.97 -1.62
C ILE A 122 -1.48 -8.78 -1.77
N VAL A 123 -0.35 -8.96 -2.44
CA VAL A 123 0.60 -7.89 -2.76
C VAL A 123 0.40 -7.49 -4.21
N VAL A 124 0.10 -6.21 -4.45
CA VAL A 124 -0.09 -5.67 -5.79
C VAL A 124 1.14 -4.87 -6.17
N ILE A 125 1.90 -5.36 -7.15
CA ILE A 125 3.08 -4.66 -7.62
C ILE A 125 2.67 -3.44 -8.44
N GLY A 126 3.21 -2.27 -8.07
CA GLY A 126 2.96 -0.99 -8.73
C GLY A 126 3.54 -0.88 -10.13
N GLY A 127 3.24 0.24 -10.78
CA GLY A 127 3.68 0.52 -12.14
C GLY A 127 3.26 1.91 -12.59
N PRO A 128 3.69 2.33 -13.78
CA PRO A 128 3.56 3.71 -14.21
C PRO A 128 2.09 4.15 -14.27
N LEU A 129 1.85 5.36 -13.78
CA LEU A 129 0.57 6.05 -13.94
C LEU A 129 0.44 6.66 -15.34
N ASN A 130 -0.80 6.87 -15.76
CA ASN A 130 -1.08 7.64 -16.98
C ASN A 130 -0.94 9.15 -16.71
N SER A 131 -1.08 9.98 -17.76
CA SER A 131 -0.98 11.44 -17.64
C SER A 131 -2.03 12.12 -16.75
N ARG A 132 -3.03 11.36 -16.28
CA ARG A 132 -4.07 11.82 -15.35
C ARG A 132 -3.79 11.39 -13.91
N GLY A 133 -2.68 10.69 -13.64
CA GLY A 133 -2.39 10.10 -12.34
C GLY A 133 -3.26 8.88 -12.02
N GLU A 134 -3.87 8.26 -13.02
CA GLU A 134 -4.64 7.02 -12.85
C GLU A 134 -3.77 5.80 -13.18
N PRO A 135 -4.10 4.60 -12.67
CA PRO A 135 -3.36 3.39 -12.97
C PRO A 135 -3.22 3.16 -14.48
N GLY A 136 -1.98 2.97 -14.96
CA GLY A 136 -1.72 2.59 -16.35
C GLY A 136 -2.21 1.17 -16.64
N ILE A 137 -2.22 0.77 -17.92
CA ILE A 137 -2.83 -0.50 -18.38
C ILE A 137 -2.35 -1.74 -17.62
N TRP A 138 -1.05 -1.84 -17.34
CA TRP A 138 -0.49 -2.96 -16.58
C TRP A 138 -0.97 -2.97 -15.13
N VAL A 139 -1.01 -1.80 -14.49
CA VAL A 139 -1.48 -1.66 -13.11
C VAL A 139 -2.99 -1.94 -13.04
N SER A 140 -3.78 -1.47 -14.01
CA SER A 140 -5.21 -1.79 -14.11
C SER A 140 -5.47 -3.29 -14.21
N ASN A 141 -4.68 -4.03 -15.00
CA ASN A 141 -4.82 -5.48 -15.12
C ASN A 141 -4.47 -6.19 -13.80
N ARG A 142 -3.44 -5.72 -13.08
CA ARG A 142 -3.08 -6.23 -11.75
C ARG A 142 -4.16 -5.93 -10.72
N ILE A 143 -4.75 -4.73 -10.75
CA ILE A 143 -5.90 -4.36 -9.90
C ILE A 143 -7.08 -5.28 -10.18
N ALA A 144 -7.43 -5.52 -11.44
CA ALA A 144 -8.53 -6.41 -11.82
C ALA A 144 -8.32 -7.85 -11.28
N MET A 145 -7.11 -8.39 -11.41
CA MET A 145 -6.75 -9.69 -10.86
C MET A 145 -6.79 -9.71 -9.31
N THR A 146 -6.30 -8.65 -8.67
CA THR A 146 -6.36 -8.47 -7.21
C THR A 146 -7.80 -8.49 -6.71
N ILE A 147 -8.71 -7.79 -7.38
CA ILE A 147 -10.13 -7.76 -7.03
C ILE A 147 -10.72 -9.16 -7.11
N GLN A 148 -10.44 -9.90 -8.18
CA GLN A 148 -10.94 -11.27 -8.34
C GLN A 148 -10.43 -12.18 -7.21
N LEU A 149 -9.12 -12.16 -6.93
CA LEU A 149 -8.51 -12.95 -5.86
C LEU A 149 -9.07 -12.58 -4.47
N TYR A 150 -9.18 -11.28 -4.19
CA TYR A 150 -9.71 -10.79 -2.93
C TYR A 150 -11.12 -11.32 -2.67
N TRP A 151 -12.01 -11.25 -3.67
CA TRP A 151 -13.37 -11.77 -3.52
C TRP A 151 -13.40 -13.30 -3.47
N GLN A 152 -12.53 -14.01 -4.18
CA GLN A 152 -12.43 -15.46 -4.07
C GLN A 152 -12.02 -15.91 -2.66
N ILE A 153 -11.04 -15.23 -2.06
CA ILE A 153 -10.54 -15.52 -0.71
C ILE A 153 -11.55 -15.11 0.37
N THR A 154 -12.23 -13.98 0.21
CA THR A 154 -13.18 -13.49 1.24
C THR A 154 -14.57 -14.09 1.13
N LEU A 155 -14.98 -14.56 -0.05
CA LEU A 155 -16.27 -15.22 -0.28
C LEU A 155 -16.17 -16.75 -0.27
N SER A 156 -15.00 -17.34 -0.01
CA SER A 156 -14.94 -18.77 0.30
C SER A 156 -15.65 -18.97 1.65
N PHE A 157 -16.96 -19.16 1.58
CA PHE A 157 -17.80 -19.50 2.72
C PHE A 157 -17.44 -20.90 3.17
N ASP A 158 -17.16 -21.04 4.46
CA ASP A 158 -17.24 -22.33 5.10
C ASP A 158 -18.73 -22.62 5.28
N GLU A 159 -19.28 -23.64 4.61
CA GLU A 159 -20.74 -23.94 4.65
C GLU A 159 -21.23 -24.17 6.09
N ASP A 160 -20.32 -24.54 7.00
CA ASP A 160 -20.59 -24.82 8.40
C ASP A 160 -20.45 -23.58 9.33
N SER A 161 -19.94 -22.44 8.85
CA SER A 161 -19.73 -21.24 9.68
C SER A 161 -20.41 -19.99 9.09
N ALA A 162 -21.25 -19.35 9.89
CA ALA A 162 -21.97 -18.11 9.52
C ALA A 162 -21.07 -16.88 9.35
N ALA A 163 -19.75 -17.01 9.54
CA ALA A 163 -18.77 -15.94 9.39
C ALA A 163 -17.70 -16.33 8.34
N PRO A 164 -17.17 -15.35 7.55
CA PRO A 164 -16.05 -15.61 6.67
C PRO A 164 -14.86 -16.12 7.50
N SER A 165 -14.42 -17.33 7.20
CA SER A 165 -13.34 -18.02 7.91
C SER A 165 -11.96 -17.39 7.67
N THR A 166 -11.84 -16.59 6.60
CA THR A 166 -10.56 -16.06 6.12
C THR A 166 -10.57 -14.54 6.04
N THR A 167 -9.59 -13.90 6.68
CA THR A 167 -9.33 -12.46 6.53
C THR A 167 -8.29 -12.23 5.43
N CYS A 168 -8.58 -11.35 4.49
CA CYS A 168 -7.67 -11.02 3.39
C CYS A 168 -7.26 -9.54 3.45
N TYR A 169 -5.95 -9.29 3.47
CA TYR A 169 -5.38 -7.95 3.35
C TYR A 169 -4.80 -7.72 1.97
N VAL A 170 -4.77 -6.46 1.51
CA VAL A 170 -4.17 -6.07 0.24
C VAL A 170 -3.09 -5.02 0.50
N VAL A 171 -1.90 -5.21 -0.07
CA VAL A 171 -0.77 -4.29 0.00
C VAL A 171 -0.45 -3.78 -1.39
N PRO A 172 -0.91 -2.58 -1.76
CA PRO A 172 -0.35 -1.85 -2.90
C PRO A 172 1.11 -1.48 -2.61
N THR A 173 1.97 -1.64 -3.60
CA THR A 173 3.40 -1.27 -3.54
C THR A 173 3.76 -0.36 -4.71
N ALA A 174 4.82 0.43 -4.58
CA ALA A 174 5.33 1.26 -5.65
C ALA A 174 6.19 0.46 -6.65
N SER A 175 6.33 0.98 -7.87
CA SER A 175 7.31 0.49 -8.83
C SER A 175 8.67 1.18 -8.67
N GLU A 176 9.73 0.44 -8.98
CA GLU A 176 11.11 0.95 -8.97
C GLU A 176 11.37 2.09 -9.98
N SER A 177 10.52 2.20 -10.99
CA SER A 177 10.68 3.17 -12.08
C SER A 177 10.03 4.52 -11.83
N SER A 178 9.46 4.75 -10.65
CA SER A 178 8.59 5.89 -10.39
C SER A 178 9.11 6.80 -9.30
N ASP A 179 9.30 8.08 -9.66
CA ASP A 179 9.50 9.16 -8.70
C ASP A 179 8.20 9.46 -7.90
N GLU A 180 7.08 8.87 -8.31
CA GLU A 180 5.74 9.08 -7.76
C GLU A 180 5.23 7.85 -6.99
N GLY A 181 6.10 7.10 -6.31
CA GLY A 181 5.72 5.87 -5.60
C GLY A 181 4.51 6.02 -4.68
N ILE A 182 4.39 7.14 -3.96
CA ILE A 182 3.19 7.46 -3.13
C ILE A 182 1.94 7.60 -4.01
N GLY A 183 2.07 8.31 -5.14
CA GLY A 183 0.97 8.49 -6.09
C GLY A 183 0.50 7.17 -6.68
N GLU A 184 1.43 6.25 -6.99
CA GLU A 184 1.11 4.91 -7.49
C GLU A 184 0.31 4.10 -6.47
N THR A 185 0.80 4.02 -5.24
CA THR A 185 0.15 3.28 -4.16
C THR A 185 -1.24 3.84 -3.87
N GLU A 186 -1.40 5.16 -3.83
CA GLU A 186 -2.71 5.83 -3.65
C GLU A 186 -3.66 5.59 -4.82
N ALA A 187 -3.17 5.64 -6.06
CA ALA A 187 -3.98 5.36 -7.24
C ALA A 187 -4.53 3.92 -7.22
N ILE A 188 -3.70 2.95 -6.81
CA ILE A 188 -4.11 1.55 -6.65
C ILE A 188 -5.14 1.43 -5.52
N ARG A 189 -4.88 2.00 -4.34
CA ARG A 189 -5.83 2.01 -3.22
C ARG A 189 -7.18 2.57 -3.62
N ASN A 190 -7.22 3.73 -4.27
CA ASN A 190 -8.45 4.39 -4.67
C ASN A 190 -9.25 3.55 -5.68
N ALA A 191 -8.56 2.90 -6.61
CA ALA A 191 -9.20 1.96 -7.53
C ALA A 191 -9.81 0.75 -6.80
N LEU A 192 -9.07 0.15 -5.86
CA LEU A 192 -9.56 -0.99 -5.05
C LEU A 192 -10.78 -0.59 -4.21
N VAL A 193 -10.72 0.55 -3.51
CA VAL A 193 -11.84 1.09 -2.71
C VAL A 193 -13.05 1.37 -3.60
N GLY A 194 -12.84 1.92 -4.81
CA GLY A 194 -13.89 2.16 -5.79
C GLY A 194 -14.64 0.89 -6.23
N THR A 195 -14.07 -0.29 -6.00
CA THR A 195 -14.70 -1.60 -6.27
C THR A 195 -15.39 -2.24 -5.06
N GLY A 196 -15.40 -1.55 -3.91
CA GLY A 196 -16.05 -2.01 -2.69
C GLY A 196 -15.13 -2.74 -1.70
N ILE A 197 -13.84 -2.82 -1.96
CA ILE A 197 -12.86 -3.34 -0.97
C ILE A 197 -12.76 -2.33 0.18
N SER A 198 -12.93 -2.81 1.41
CA SER A 198 -12.83 -1.97 2.60
C SER A 198 -11.43 -1.36 2.71
N PRO A 199 -11.30 -0.03 2.92
CA PRO A 199 -10.01 0.60 3.18
C PRO A 199 -9.25 0.01 4.37
N HIS A 200 -9.96 -0.60 5.34
CA HIS A 200 -9.36 -1.25 6.50
C HIS A 200 -8.62 -2.56 6.17
N HIS A 201 -8.90 -3.15 5.00
CA HIS A 201 -8.19 -4.32 4.51
C HIS A 201 -7.00 -3.92 3.63
N ILE A 202 -6.78 -2.63 3.36
CA ILE A 202 -5.69 -2.16 2.52
C ILE A 202 -4.60 -1.58 3.42
N ILE A 203 -3.40 -2.19 3.38
CA ILE A 203 -2.23 -1.73 4.12
C ILE A 203 -1.29 -1.04 3.11
N MET A 204 -1.05 0.25 3.30
CA MET A 204 -0.29 1.05 2.36
C MET A 204 1.22 0.85 2.52
N ASP A 205 1.91 0.47 1.45
CA ASP A 205 3.35 0.60 1.33
C ASP A 205 3.71 1.78 0.43
N CYS A 206 4.10 2.88 1.07
CA CYS A 206 4.48 4.13 0.42
C CYS A 206 5.97 4.46 0.57
N THR A 207 6.76 3.55 1.18
CA THR A 207 8.16 3.81 1.53
C THR A 207 9.13 2.99 0.70
N SER A 208 8.68 1.87 0.15
CA SER A 208 9.53 1.04 -0.70
C SER A 208 9.88 1.72 -2.02
N THR A 209 11.15 1.62 -2.39
CA THR A 209 11.67 2.26 -3.62
C THR A 209 12.00 1.25 -4.71
N ASN A 210 12.07 -0.03 -4.38
CA ASN A 210 12.39 -1.10 -5.31
C ASN A 210 11.74 -2.42 -4.85
N VAL A 211 11.90 -3.48 -5.66
CA VAL A 211 11.27 -4.78 -5.40
C VAL A 211 11.85 -5.49 -4.15
N ILE A 212 13.11 -5.23 -3.81
CA ILE A 212 13.74 -5.77 -2.60
C ILE A 212 13.13 -5.07 -1.38
N ASP A 213 13.02 -3.74 -1.40
CA ASP A 213 12.37 -2.97 -0.34
C ASP A 213 10.92 -3.41 -0.14
N ASN A 214 10.16 -3.58 -1.24
CA ASN A 214 8.79 -4.10 -1.19
C ASN A 214 8.71 -5.42 -0.39
N ALA A 215 9.65 -6.35 -0.61
CA ALA A 215 9.69 -7.61 0.11
C ALA A 215 10.07 -7.44 1.59
N VAL A 216 11.02 -6.54 1.90
CA VAL A 216 11.46 -6.25 3.27
C VAL A 216 10.36 -5.59 4.10
N GLN A 217 9.64 -4.61 3.54
CA GLN A 217 8.59 -3.89 4.25
C GLN A 217 7.37 -4.75 4.58
N LEU A 218 7.21 -5.88 3.89
CA LEU A 218 6.16 -6.84 4.21
C LEU A 218 6.44 -7.66 5.46
N VAL A 219 7.70 -7.85 5.83
CA VAL A 219 8.09 -8.73 6.95
C VAL A 219 7.36 -8.41 8.26
N PRO A 220 7.28 -7.15 8.72
CA PRO A 220 6.54 -6.82 9.93
C PRO A 220 5.05 -7.14 9.82
N ILE A 221 4.45 -6.90 8.65
CA ILE A 221 3.02 -7.17 8.40
C ILE A 221 2.74 -8.67 8.50
N LEU A 222 3.58 -9.49 7.86
CA LEU A 222 3.46 -10.95 7.85
C LEU A 222 3.53 -11.53 9.27
N LEU A 223 4.51 -11.07 10.06
CA LEU A 223 4.71 -11.52 11.43
C LEU A 223 3.60 -11.06 12.37
N GLN A 224 3.16 -9.81 12.27
CA GLN A 224 2.13 -9.23 13.16
C GLN A 224 0.73 -9.77 12.88
N ARG A 225 0.44 -10.14 11.63
CA ARG A 225 -0.89 -10.61 11.21
C ARG A 225 -0.97 -12.13 11.06
N HIS A 226 0.10 -12.85 11.42
CA HIS A 226 0.19 -14.31 11.32
C HIS A 226 -0.24 -14.83 9.93
N ILE A 227 0.20 -14.13 8.87
CA ILE A 227 -0.14 -14.47 7.49
C ILE A 227 0.53 -15.79 7.11
N LYS A 228 -0.26 -16.74 6.57
CA LYS A 228 0.25 -18.04 6.10
C LYS A 228 0.46 -18.10 4.59
N THR A 229 -0.35 -17.35 3.84
CA THR A 229 -0.33 -17.35 2.37
C THR A 229 -0.23 -15.94 1.83
N ILE A 230 0.72 -15.73 0.91
CA ILE A 230 0.88 -14.50 0.15
C ILE A 230 0.55 -14.76 -1.32
N HIS A 231 -0.27 -13.89 -1.88
CA HIS A 231 -0.57 -13.82 -3.31
C HIS A 231 0.15 -12.60 -3.89
N ILE A 232 1.17 -12.81 -4.72
CA ILE A 232 1.89 -11.71 -5.36
C ILE A 232 1.34 -11.51 -6.77
N VAL A 233 0.70 -10.37 -7.00
CA VAL A 233 0.09 -10.00 -8.29
C VAL A 233 1.02 -9.05 -9.03
N THR A 234 1.54 -9.50 -10.16
CA THR A 234 2.41 -8.70 -11.04
C THR A 234 2.18 -9.03 -12.51
N SER A 235 2.79 -8.27 -13.43
CA SER A 235 2.75 -8.61 -14.86
C SER A 235 3.65 -9.79 -15.17
N GLU A 236 3.28 -10.60 -16.15
CA GLU A 236 4.01 -11.82 -16.55
C GLU A 236 5.52 -11.60 -16.73
N PHE A 237 5.91 -10.55 -17.47
CA PHE A 237 7.33 -10.24 -17.69
C PHE A 237 8.12 -9.91 -16.42
N HIS A 238 7.45 -9.49 -15.34
CA HIS A 238 8.07 -9.05 -14.09
C HIS A 238 8.18 -10.18 -13.05
N VAL A 239 7.43 -11.28 -13.24
CA VAL A 239 7.41 -12.43 -12.32
C VAL A 239 8.80 -12.97 -11.97
N PRO A 240 9.75 -13.18 -12.91
CA PRO A 240 11.04 -13.78 -12.57
C PRO A 240 11.82 -12.98 -11.52
N ARG A 241 11.86 -11.64 -11.67
CA ARG A 241 12.58 -10.75 -10.75
C ARG A 241 11.87 -10.61 -9.41
N VAL A 242 10.55 -10.45 -9.45
CA VAL A 242 9.74 -10.40 -8.22
C VAL A 242 9.91 -11.68 -7.43
N ARG A 243 9.84 -12.84 -8.09
CA ARG A 243 10.06 -14.14 -7.46
C ARG A 243 11.44 -14.24 -6.82
N LEU A 244 12.50 -13.92 -7.56
CA LEU A 244 13.86 -13.92 -7.02
C LEU A 244 13.95 -13.09 -5.72
N CYS A 245 13.43 -11.86 -5.72
CA CYS A 245 13.54 -10.97 -4.57
C CYS A 245 12.71 -11.45 -3.39
N TYR A 246 11.43 -11.79 -3.59
CA TYR A 246 10.52 -12.19 -2.53
C TYR A 246 10.92 -13.52 -1.91
N ASP A 247 11.19 -14.54 -2.73
CA ASP A 247 11.58 -15.86 -2.22
C ASP A 247 12.88 -15.74 -1.41
N THR A 248 13.86 -14.98 -1.91
CA THR A 248 15.16 -14.82 -1.25
C THR A 248 15.07 -14.04 0.06
N VAL A 249 14.33 -12.93 0.09
CA VAL A 249 14.15 -12.11 1.30
C VAL A 249 13.36 -12.86 2.36
N LEU A 250 12.25 -13.49 1.98
CA LEU A 250 11.35 -14.15 2.93
C LEU A 250 11.95 -15.47 3.44
N ALA A 251 12.68 -16.22 2.61
CA ALA A 251 13.39 -17.43 3.04
C ALA A 251 14.55 -17.13 4.01
N ALA A 252 15.11 -15.92 3.98
CA ALA A 252 16.15 -15.51 4.93
C ALA A 252 15.61 -15.37 6.38
N ILE A 253 14.29 -15.38 6.57
CA ILE A 253 13.63 -15.14 7.85
C ILE A 253 13.05 -16.44 8.36
N SER A 254 13.65 -17.03 9.40
CA SER A 254 13.25 -18.36 9.89
C SER A 254 11.76 -18.46 10.28
N ASP A 255 11.19 -17.42 10.88
CA ASP A 255 9.78 -17.39 11.29
C ASP A 255 8.80 -17.42 10.09
N LEU A 256 9.27 -17.15 8.87
CA LEU A 256 8.49 -17.12 7.63
C LEU A 256 8.80 -18.30 6.70
N SER A 257 9.58 -19.30 7.14
CA SER A 257 9.99 -20.40 6.28
C SER A 257 8.85 -21.34 5.85
N SER A 258 7.71 -21.32 6.57
CA SER A 258 6.51 -22.12 6.26
C SER A 258 5.46 -21.36 5.47
N LEU A 259 5.79 -20.18 4.96
CA LEU A 259 4.89 -19.30 4.23
C LEU A 259 4.66 -19.84 2.81
N ASP A 260 3.41 -19.91 2.39
CA ASP A 260 3.05 -20.25 1.02
C ASP A 260 3.02 -18.98 0.16
N ILE A 261 3.77 -18.96 -0.94
CA ILE A 261 3.88 -17.82 -1.84
C ILE A 261 3.37 -18.21 -3.22
N VAL A 262 2.25 -17.61 -3.61
CA VAL A 262 1.59 -17.85 -4.89
C VAL A 262 1.75 -16.64 -5.80
N TYR A 263 2.35 -16.85 -6.96
CA TYR A 263 2.55 -15.79 -7.96
C TYR A 263 1.43 -15.78 -8.99
N HIS A 264 0.83 -14.61 -9.20
CA HIS A 264 -0.26 -14.39 -10.15
C HIS A 264 0.18 -13.45 -11.26
N SER A 265 0.22 -13.98 -12.49
CA SER A 265 0.61 -13.24 -13.69
C SER A 265 -0.59 -12.54 -14.31
N ALA A 266 -0.71 -11.23 -14.08
CA ALA A 266 -1.69 -10.39 -14.75
C ALA A 266 -1.32 -10.21 -16.24
N PRO A 267 -2.31 -10.22 -17.16
CA PRO A 267 -2.06 -9.99 -18.58
C PRO A 267 -1.33 -8.67 -18.84
N ASP A 268 -0.29 -8.69 -19.67
CA ASP A 268 0.52 -7.51 -19.99
C ASP A 268 0.18 -6.85 -21.33
N GLY A 269 -0.57 -7.54 -22.20
CA GLY A 269 -0.93 -7.07 -23.54
C GLY A 269 0.26 -6.95 -24.50
N LEU A 270 1.42 -7.49 -24.16
CA LEU A 270 2.63 -7.40 -24.97
C LEU A 270 2.61 -8.40 -26.12
N THR A 271 3.13 -7.98 -27.27
CA THR A 271 3.46 -8.90 -28.37
C THR A 271 4.62 -9.81 -27.97
N ALA A 272 4.81 -10.93 -28.67
CA ALA A 272 5.91 -11.84 -28.38
C ALA A 272 7.29 -11.17 -28.49
N THR A 273 7.46 -10.28 -29.47
CA THR A 273 8.72 -9.52 -29.66
C THR A 273 8.97 -8.54 -28.51
N ALA A 274 7.96 -7.74 -28.14
CA ALA A 274 8.07 -6.80 -27.02
C ALA A 274 8.29 -7.53 -25.69
N ARG A 275 7.69 -8.71 -25.52
CA ARG A 275 7.93 -9.57 -24.34
C ARG A 275 9.39 -10.05 -24.28
N ALA A 276 9.99 -10.42 -25.40
CA ALA A 276 11.40 -10.82 -25.45
C ALA A 276 12.35 -9.65 -25.11
N GLU A 277 12.10 -8.46 -25.66
CA GLU A 277 12.86 -7.25 -25.34
C GLU A 277 12.75 -6.89 -23.86
N ARG A 278 11.53 -7.00 -23.30
CA ARG A 278 11.30 -6.75 -21.89
C ARG A 278 11.97 -7.79 -21.00
N ALA A 279 11.94 -9.07 -21.38
CA ALA A 279 12.61 -10.13 -20.65
C ALA A 279 14.12 -9.88 -20.56
N ALA A 280 14.76 -9.41 -21.64
CA ALA A 280 16.17 -9.03 -21.61
C ALA A 280 16.45 -7.86 -20.66
N THR A 281 15.54 -6.87 -20.62
CA THR A 281 15.62 -5.74 -19.69
C THR A 281 15.48 -6.19 -18.23
N GLU A 282 14.51 -7.06 -17.94
CA GLU A 282 14.28 -7.59 -16.60
C GLU A 282 15.44 -8.48 -16.13
N GLN A 283 16.05 -9.25 -17.03
CA GLN A 283 17.26 -10.03 -16.71
C GLN A 283 18.42 -9.11 -16.28
N ALA A 284 18.66 -8.02 -17.02
CA ALA A 284 19.70 -7.05 -16.65
C ALA A 284 19.41 -6.38 -15.29
N LEU A 285 18.14 -6.14 -14.98
CA LEU A 285 17.73 -5.64 -13.66
C LEU A 285 17.95 -6.67 -12.55
N MET A 286 17.69 -7.95 -12.81
CA MET A 286 17.98 -9.04 -11.86
C MET A 286 19.48 -9.12 -11.55
N ASP A 287 20.32 -9.10 -12.58
CA ASP A 287 21.78 -9.17 -12.42
C ASP A 287 22.30 -7.99 -11.59
N LYS A 288 21.75 -6.78 -11.81
CA LYS A 288 22.08 -5.59 -11.03
C LYS A 288 21.59 -5.69 -9.58
N ALA A 289 20.40 -6.25 -9.36
CA ALA A 289 19.78 -6.38 -8.05
C ALA A 289 20.49 -7.43 -7.16
N GLN A 290 21.20 -8.39 -7.75
CA GLN A 290 21.82 -9.51 -7.02
C GLN A 290 22.70 -9.08 -5.85
N ALA A 291 23.62 -8.13 -6.06
CA ALA A 291 24.53 -7.68 -5.01
C ALA A 291 23.80 -6.90 -3.89
N GLU A 292 22.71 -6.23 -4.20
CA GLU A 292 21.88 -5.54 -3.21
C GLU A 292 21.03 -6.55 -2.41
N LEU A 293 20.46 -7.53 -3.09
CA LEU A 293 19.68 -8.61 -2.49
C LEU A 293 20.53 -9.41 -1.48
N GLU A 294 21.75 -9.78 -1.85
CA GLU A 294 22.70 -10.47 -0.96
C GLU A 294 23.02 -9.65 0.30
N ARG A 295 23.30 -8.34 0.15
CA ARG A 295 23.54 -7.45 1.31
C ARG A 295 22.31 -7.34 2.20
N THR A 296 21.12 -7.28 1.62
CA THR A 296 19.86 -7.21 2.37
C THR A 296 19.62 -8.49 3.16
N VAL A 297 19.80 -9.66 2.55
CA VAL A 297 19.70 -10.96 3.25
C VAL A 297 20.69 -11.05 4.41
N GLN A 298 21.95 -10.65 4.20
CA GLN A 298 22.96 -10.66 5.27
C GLN A 298 22.57 -9.75 6.44
N ARG A 299 22.00 -8.57 6.16
CA ARG A 299 21.49 -7.65 7.19
C ARG A 299 20.35 -8.29 7.97
N LEU A 300 19.35 -8.85 7.28
CA LEU A 300 18.20 -9.50 7.90
C LEU A 300 18.62 -10.67 8.80
N ALA A 301 19.54 -11.53 8.33
CA ALA A 301 20.06 -12.64 9.13
C ALA A 301 20.77 -12.14 10.41
N THR A 302 21.55 -11.07 10.30
CA THR A 302 22.23 -10.45 11.46
C THR A 302 21.22 -9.90 12.47
N ASP A 303 20.17 -9.23 12.00
CA ASP A 303 19.13 -8.65 12.84
C ASP A 303 18.28 -9.72 13.54
N GLN A 304 18.01 -10.84 12.86
CA GLN A 304 17.33 -11.99 13.46
C GLN A 304 18.15 -12.61 14.59
N HIS A 305 19.45 -12.82 14.38
CA HIS A 305 20.33 -13.33 15.42
C HIS A 305 20.37 -12.39 16.62
N TYR A 306 20.42 -11.07 16.39
CA TYR A 306 20.39 -10.09 17.46
C TYR A 306 19.06 -10.14 18.24
N THR A 307 17.93 -10.23 17.54
CA THR A 307 16.60 -10.28 18.15
C THR A 307 16.37 -11.57 18.94
N ALA A 308 16.78 -12.71 18.40
CA ALA A 308 16.72 -14.01 19.07
C ALA A 308 17.60 -14.04 20.35
N ALA A 309 18.83 -13.53 20.26
CA ALA A 309 19.72 -13.40 21.41
C ALA A 309 19.10 -12.52 22.50
N ARG A 310 18.52 -11.38 22.14
CA ARG A 310 17.86 -10.46 23.08
C ARG A 310 16.62 -11.09 23.72
N ARG A 311 15.76 -11.79 22.97
CA ARG A 311 14.62 -12.55 23.53
C ARG A 311 15.10 -13.61 24.52
N SER A 312 16.15 -14.35 24.19
CA SER A 312 16.72 -15.38 25.08
C SER A 312 17.26 -14.80 26.39
N PHE A 313 17.89 -13.63 26.33
CA PHE A 313 18.39 -12.92 27.50
C PHE A 313 17.25 -12.45 28.41
N VAL A 314 16.23 -11.82 27.84
CA VAL A 314 15.04 -11.35 28.60
C VAL A 314 14.32 -12.52 29.28
N MET A 315 14.13 -13.64 28.57
CA MET A 315 13.51 -14.83 29.15
C MET A 315 14.33 -15.42 30.32
N ARG A 316 15.67 -15.43 30.21
CA ARG A 316 16.55 -15.87 31.32
C ARG A 316 16.47 -14.96 32.53
N GLU A 317 16.43 -13.64 32.33
CA GLU A 317 16.29 -12.69 33.44
C GLU A 317 14.91 -12.79 34.12
N ALA A 318 13.83 -12.95 33.34
CA ALA A 318 12.49 -13.18 33.88
C ALA A 318 12.42 -14.47 34.72
N HIS A 319 13.10 -15.55 34.28
CA HIS A 319 13.20 -16.79 35.06
C HIS A 319 14.02 -16.61 36.36
N LYS A 320 15.14 -15.89 36.33
CA LYS A 320 15.92 -15.57 37.54
C LYS A 320 15.10 -14.75 38.54
N GLN A 321 14.28 -13.82 38.06
CA GLN A 321 13.46 -12.97 38.90
C GLN A 321 12.32 -13.75 39.58
N LYS A 322 11.74 -14.75 38.90
CA LYS A 322 10.79 -15.70 39.50
C LYS A 322 11.42 -16.64 40.53
N GLN A 323 12.71 -16.94 40.41
CA GLN A 323 13.42 -17.85 41.32
C GLN A 323 14.02 -17.13 42.54
N ARG A 324 13.93 -15.80 42.65
CA ARG A 324 14.34 -15.12 43.88
C ARG A 324 13.33 -15.45 44.99
N PRO A 325 13.72 -16.19 46.05
CA PRO A 325 12.83 -16.48 47.15
C PRO A 325 12.36 -15.18 47.76
N SER A 326 11.03 -15.05 47.87
CA SER A 326 10.37 -13.93 48.53
C SER A 326 10.84 -13.88 49.99
N THR A 327 11.85 -13.06 50.26
CA THR A 327 12.31 -12.75 51.61
C THR A 327 11.34 -11.74 52.22
N TYR A 328 10.07 -12.12 52.33
CA TYR A 328 9.17 -11.43 53.25
C TYR A 328 9.60 -11.82 54.66
N ASN A 329 10.42 -10.94 55.24
CA ASN A 329 10.72 -10.91 56.66
C ASN A 329 9.39 -10.84 57.41
N SER A 330 8.99 -11.95 58.02
CA SER A 330 8.02 -11.97 59.10
C SER A 330 8.68 -11.37 60.36
N GLY A 331 8.90 -10.05 60.31
CA GLY A 331 9.32 -9.26 61.46
C GLY A 331 8.09 -8.82 62.25
N VAL A 332 7.82 -9.58 63.31
CA VAL A 332 7.24 -9.23 64.63
C VAL A 332 6.43 -7.93 64.73
#